data_AF-A0AAV0Z547-F1
#
_entry.id   AF-A0AAV0Z547-F1
#
_cell.length_a   1.000
_cell.length_b   1.000
_cell.length_c   1.000
_cell.angle_alpha   90.00
_cell.angle_beta   90.00
_cell.angle_gamma   90.00
#
_symmetry.space_group_name_H-M   'P 1'
#
loop_
_entity.id
_entity.type
_entity.pdbx_description
1 polymer ?
#
loop_
_entity_poly.entity_id
_entity_poly.type
_entity_poly.pdbx_seq_one_letter_code
_entity_poly.pdbx_strand_id
1 'polypeptide(L)'
;MQEAGPGGLGGGGIWGAATDENRIYTNIGNSEGKTFQLLPSNVNTTAGAWVAMDARNGKILWSTANPSNGRPIGPVSVANDVLFGGSTDNLGHIYAMNARNGKIIWSFETGGSVYGGMSISNGCIYVGSGYNVSLGVVFNYTGGTTLFAFCV
;
A
#
# COMPACT_ATOMS: atom_id res chain seq x y z
N MET A 1 -11.42 -7.13 -20.07
CA MET A 1 -10.36 -6.36 -19.39
C MET A 1 -11.05 -5.45 -18.38
N GLN A 2 -10.65 -5.48 -17.12
CA GLN A 2 -11.22 -4.65 -16.05
C GLN A 2 -10.10 -3.80 -15.45
N GLU A 3 -10.33 -2.51 -15.30
CA GLU A 3 -9.36 -1.59 -14.70
C GLU A 3 -9.55 -1.56 -13.18
N ALA A 4 -8.46 -1.70 -12.43
CA ALA A 4 -8.48 -1.65 -10.98
C ALA A 4 -8.50 -0.23 -10.40
N GLY A 5 -7.99 0.73 -11.17
CA GLY A 5 -7.93 2.13 -10.77
C GLY A 5 -7.33 3.00 -11.87
N PRO A 6 -7.27 4.32 -11.64
CA PRO A 6 -6.82 5.27 -12.64
C PRO A 6 -5.30 5.17 -12.77
N GLY A 7 -4.82 5.15 -14.02
CA GLY A 7 -3.41 5.46 -14.30
C GLY A 7 -3.09 6.94 -14.05
N GLY A 8 -1.82 7.28 -14.17
CA GLY A 8 -1.35 8.67 -14.14
C GLY A 8 0.11 8.76 -14.54
N LEU A 9 0.66 9.99 -14.55
CA LEU A 9 2.06 10.25 -14.86
C LEU A 9 3.05 9.51 -13.94
N GLY A 10 2.64 9.21 -12.70
CA GLY A 10 3.43 8.40 -11.76
C GLY A 10 3.28 6.89 -11.96
N GLY A 11 2.44 6.43 -12.90
CA GLY A 11 2.07 5.02 -13.09
C GLY A 11 0.67 4.68 -12.54
N GLY A 12 0.28 3.41 -12.73
CA GLY A 12 -0.96 2.82 -12.22
C GLY A 12 -0.69 1.92 -11.02
N GLY A 13 -0.72 0.60 -11.23
CA GLY A 13 -0.05 -0.35 -10.33
C GLY A 13 1.45 -0.32 -10.59
N ILE A 14 2.26 -0.17 -9.53
CA ILE A 14 3.66 0.25 -9.64
C ILE A 14 4.58 -0.56 -8.71
N TRP A 15 5.80 -0.80 -9.20
CA TRP A 15 7.03 -1.20 -8.48
C TRP A 15 7.03 -2.55 -7.76
N GLY A 16 5.90 -3.26 -7.65
CA GLY A 16 5.88 -4.71 -7.43
C GLY A 16 4.55 -5.25 -6.93
N ALA A 17 4.29 -6.51 -7.26
CA ALA A 17 3.11 -7.26 -6.85
C ALA A 17 3.51 -8.44 -5.96
N ALA A 18 2.58 -8.91 -5.14
CA ALA A 18 2.69 -10.16 -4.41
C ALA A 18 1.62 -11.13 -4.90
N THR A 19 1.84 -12.42 -4.70
CA THR A 19 0.85 -13.45 -5.06
C THR A 19 0.73 -14.47 -3.94
N ASP A 20 -0.48 -14.99 -3.74
CA ASP A 20 -0.69 -16.29 -3.11
C ASP A 20 -1.11 -17.31 -4.18
N GLU A 21 -1.54 -18.51 -3.79
CA GLU A 21 -1.96 -19.57 -4.73
C GLU A 21 -3.11 -19.15 -5.67
N ASN A 22 -3.96 -18.22 -5.25
CA ASN A 22 -5.21 -17.88 -5.94
C ASN A 22 -5.33 -16.40 -6.31
N ARG A 23 -4.49 -15.52 -5.77
CA ARG A 23 -4.68 -14.07 -5.84
C ARG A 23 -3.38 -13.35 -6.17
N ILE A 24 -3.52 -12.27 -6.93
CA ILE A 24 -2.49 -11.27 -7.19
C ILE A 24 -2.84 -10.02 -6.40
N TYR A 25 -1.86 -9.44 -5.72
CA TYR A 25 -1.97 -8.24 -4.92
C TYR A 25 -1.06 -7.17 -5.45
N THR A 26 -1.55 -5.94 -5.56
CA THR A 26 -0.71 -4.80 -5.90
C THR A 26 -1.33 -3.50 -5.40
N ASN A 27 -0.62 -2.40 -5.61
CA ASN A 27 -1.09 -1.05 -5.32
C ASN A 27 -1.83 -0.41 -6.51
N ILE A 28 -2.47 0.71 -6.23
CA ILE A 28 -3.04 1.67 -7.16
C ILE A 28 -2.47 3.03 -6.74
N GLY A 29 -1.53 3.58 -7.51
CA GLY A 29 -0.78 4.77 -7.10
C GLY A 29 -1.58 6.08 -7.13
N ASN A 30 -2.50 6.23 -8.11
CA ASN A 30 -3.35 7.42 -8.32
C ASN A 30 -2.62 8.77 -8.12
N SER A 31 -1.48 8.96 -8.81
CA SER A 31 -0.60 10.12 -8.57
C SER A 31 -1.25 11.47 -8.85
N GLU A 32 -2.30 11.51 -9.67
CA GLU A 32 -3.01 12.73 -10.05
C GLU A 32 -4.26 13.00 -9.19
N GLY A 33 -4.56 12.14 -8.21
CA GLY A 33 -5.73 12.31 -7.35
C GLY A 33 -7.06 12.21 -8.10
N LYS A 34 -7.12 11.41 -9.18
CA LYS A 34 -8.33 11.23 -9.97
C LYS A 34 -9.37 10.47 -9.14
N THR A 35 -10.63 10.91 -9.23
CA THR A 35 -11.73 10.17 -8.63
C THR A 35 -11.92 8.84 -9.37
N PHE A 36 -11.96 7.73 -8.63
CA PHE A 36 -12.32 6.43 -9.16
C PHE A 36 -13.08 5.60 -8.13
N GLN A 37 -13.72 4.53 -8.59
CA GLN A 37 -14.52 3.63 -7.78
C GLN A 37 -13.69 2.42 -7.32
N LEU A 38 -13.77 2.11 -6.02
CA LEU A 38 -13.15 0.94 -5.41
C LEU A 38 -13.98 -0.32 -5.65
N LEU A 39 -13.53 -1.23 -6.51
CA LEU A 39 -14.26 -2.45 -6.82
C LEU A 39 -14.05 -3.57 -5.77
N PRO A 40 -15.04 -4.44 -5.51
CA PRO A 40 -16.40 -4.43 -6.08
C PRO A 40 -17.37 -3.50 -5.32
N SER A 41 -16.88 -2.72 -4.35
CA SER A 41 -17.71 -1.73 -3.69
C SER A 41 -18.10 -0.61 -4.67
N ASN A 42 -19.08 0.22 -4.29
CA ASN A 42 -19.43 1.41 -5.08
C ASN A 42 -18.89 2.71 -4.45
N VAL A 43 -17.86 2.59 -3.60
CA VAL A 43 -17.25 3.72 -2.89
C VAL A 43 -16.26 4.42 -3.81
N ASN A 44 -16.37 5.75 -3.92
CA ASN A 44 -15.43 6.56 -4.68
C ASN A 44 -14.29 7.06 -3.78
N THR A 45 -13.09 7.17 -4.33
CA THR A 45 -11.92 7.75 -3.66
C THR A 45 -11.05 8.54 -4.64
N THR A 46 -10.28 9.49 -4.10
CA THR A 46 -9.19 10.19 -4.80
C THR A 46 -7.82 9.78 -4.25
N ALA A 47 -7.76 8.97 -3.19
CA ALA A 47 -6.53 8.44 -2.64
C ALA A 47 -5.91 7.39 -3.58
N GLY A 48 -4.67 6.96 -3.29
CA GLY A 48 -4.20 5.67 -3.76
C GLY A 48 -4.91 4.51 -3.05
N ALA A 49 -4.71 3.28 -3.50
CA ALA A 49 -5.36 2.10 -2.94
C ALA A 49 -4.50 0.84 -3.07
N TRP A 50 -4.96 -0.26 -2.50
CA TRP A 50 -4.50 -1.62 -2.79
C TRP A 50 -5.61 -2.43 -3.43
N VAL A 51 -5.25 -3.44 -4.21
CA VAL A 51 -6.19 -4.30 -4.92
C VAL A 51 -5.74 -5.76 -4.85
N ALA A 52 -6.71 -6.66 -4.75
CA ALA A 52 -6.52 -8.08 -5.03
C ALA A 52 -7.35 -8.52 -6.23
N MET A 53 -6.76 -9.39 -7.05
CA MET A 53 -7.39 -9.98 -8.22
C MET A 53 -7.24 -11.49 -8.18
N ASP A 54 -8.19 -12.23 -8.74
CA ASP A 54 -8.06 -13.67 -8.96
C ASP A 54 -6.94 -13.94 -9.97
N ALA A 55 -5.96 -14.76 -9.60
CA ALA A 55 -4.76 -15.01 -10.40
C ALA A 55 -5.05 -15.71 -11.74
N ARG A 56 -6.21 -16.39 -11.86
CA ARG A 56 -6.56 -17.19 -13.03
C ARG A 56 -7.24 -16.38 -14.12
N ASN A 57 -7.97 -15.32 -13.73
CA ASN A 57 -8.81 -14.57 -14.66
C ASN A 57 -8.74 -13.05 -14.51
N GLY A 58 -7.98 -12.53 -13.53
CA GLY A 58 -7.80 -11.10 -13.31
C GLY A 58 -9.02 -10.37 -12.74
N LYS A 59 -10.07 -11.08 -12.32
CA LYS A 59 -11.25 -10.46 -11.70
C LYS A 59 -10.85 -9.80 -10.39
N ILE A 60 -11.24 -8.54 -10.20
CA ILE A 60 -11.01 -7.84 -8.93
C ILE A 60 -11.86 -8.49 -7.83
N LEU A 61 -11.20 -8.90 -6.76
CA LEU A 61 -11.81 -9.51 -5.58
C LEU A 61 -12.15 -8.45 -4.54
N TRP A 62 -11.24 -7.50 -4.33
CA TRP A 62 -11.42 -6.36 -3.45
C TRP A 62 -10.43 -5.24 -3.78
N SER A 63 -10.76 -4.02 -3.36
CA SER A 63 -9.85 -2.88 -3.32
C SER A 63 -10.09 -2.04 -2.08
N THR A 64 -9.01 -1.47 -1.53
CA THR A 64 -9.02 -0.73 -0.27
C THR A 64 -8.27 0.57 -0.46
N ALA A 65 -8.96 1.71 -0.26
CA ALA A 65 -8.33 3.02 -0.29
C ALA A 65 -7.27 3.15 0.81
N ASN A 66 -6.22 3.90 0.54
CA ASN A 66 -5.26 4.32 1.53
C ASN A 66 -5.91 5.31 2.51
N PRO A 67 -6.12 4.95 3.80
CA PRO A 67 -6.84 5.80 4.75
C PRO A 67 -6.12 7.10 5.08
N SER A 68 -4.78 7.14 4.98
CA SER A 68 -4.01 8.36 5.20
C SER A 68 -4.05 9.33 4.01
N ASN A 69 -4.84 9.03 2.98
CA ASN A 69 -4.91 9.78 1.72
C ASN A 69 -3.53 9.91 1.02
N GLY A 70 -2.59 9.03 1.35
CA GLY A 70 -1.27 8.95 0.73
C GLY A 70 -1.27 8.10 -0.52
N ARG A 71 -0.09 8.02 -1.16
CA ARG A 71 0.13 7.14 -2.32
C ARG A 71 0.85 5.87 -1.87
N PRO A 72 0.27 4.68 -2.08
CA PRO A 72 0.94 3.42 -1.76
C PRO A 72 1.79 2.97 -2.95
N ILE A 73 2.86 3.68 -3.28
CA ILE A 73 3.63 3.40 -4.51
C ILE A 73 4.70 2.30 -4.37
N GLY A 74 4.90 1.81 -3.14
CA GLY A 74 5.82 0.70 -2.86
C GLY A 74 5.23 -0.67 -3.17
N PRO A 75 6.07 -1.71 -3.36
CA PRO A 75 5.61 -3.07 -3.54
C PRO A 75 4.90 -3.57 -2.28
N VAL A 76 3.96 -4.49 -2.48
CA VAL A 76 3.26 -5.17 -1.38
C VAL A 76 3.93 -6.49 -1.03
N SER A 77 3.66 -6.99 0.17
CA SER A 77 4.16 -8.29 0.63
C SER A 77 3.03 -9.09 1.27
N VAL A 78 3.00 -10.41 1.10
CA VAL A 78 1.92 -11.25 1.64
C VAL A 78 2.49 -12.43 2.41
N ALA A 79 1.94 -12.70 3.59
CA ALA A 79 2.20 -13.92 4.35
C ALA A 79 1.03 -14.23 5.28
N ASN A 80 0.74 -15.52 5.49
CA ASN A 80 -0.28 -15.99 6.44
C ASN A 80 -1.64 -15.26 6.31
N ASP A 81 -2.14 -15.10 5.07
CA ASP A 81 -3.38 -14.37 4.75
C ASP A 81 -3.39 -12.89 5.16
N VAL A 82 -2.22 -12.27 5.34
CA VAL A 82 -2.08 -10.84 5.59
C VAL A 82 -1.26 -10.21 4.48
N LEU A 83 -1.83 -9.19 3.85
CA LEU A 83 -1.15 -8.31 2.90
C LEU A 83 -0.60 -7.10 3.65
N PHE A 84 0.64 -6.76 3.40
CA PHE A 84 1.33 -5.61 3.95
C PHE A 84 1.61 -4.61 2.83
N GLY A 85 1.31 -3.34 3.08
CA GLY A 85 1.56 -2.24 2.16
C GLY A 85 2.01 -0.98 2.88
N GLY A 86 3.00 -0.29 2.31
CA GLY A 86 3.49 1.00 2.78
C GLY A 86 2.80 2.17 2.08
N SER A 87 2.80 3.32 2.75
CA SER A 87 2.29 4.59 2.25
C SER A 87 3.40 5.66 2.29
N THR A 88 3.40 6.52 1.29
CA THR A 88 4.29 7.70 1.22
C THR A 88 3.63 8.96 1.76
N ASP A 89 2.58 8.83 2.58
CA ASP A 89 2.06 9.98 3.33
C ASP A 89 3.09 10.49 4.35
N ASN A 90 2.83 11.68 4.90
CA ASN A 90 3.79 12.37 5.75
C ASN A 90 4.17 11.62 7.03
N LEU A 91 3.32 10.74 7.54
CA LEU A 91 3.61 9.94 8.75
C LEU A 91 4.15 8.55 8.41
N GLY A 92 4.18 8.19 7.12
CA GLY A 92 4.78 6.94 6.67
C GLY A 92 4.03 5.72 7.17
N HIS A 93 2.73 5.66 6.90
CA HIS A 93 1.93 4.55 7.41
C HIS A 93 2.32 3.22 6.75
N ILE A 94 2.32 2.17 7.55
CA ILE A 94 2.20 0.79 7.09
C ILE A 94 0.83 0.25 7.46
N TYR A 95 0.28 -0.59 6.58
CA TYR A 95 -1.02 -1.22 6.76
C TYR A 95 -0.89 -2.72 6.60
N ALA A 96 -1.49 -3.46 7.53
CA ALA A 96 -1.77 -4.87 7.38
C ALA A 96 -3.24 -5.07 7.05
N MET A 97 -3.51 -5.76 5.96
CA MET A 97 -4.84 -6.01 5.43
C MET A 97 -5.08 -7.51 5.38
N ASN A 98 -6.30 -7.93 5.69
CA ASN A 98 -6.73 -9.30 5.47
C ASN A 98 -6.72 -9.59 3.96
N ALA A 99 -5.91 -10.56 3.55
CA ALA A 99 -5.65 -10.83 2.14
C ALA A 99 -6.90 -11.36 1.39
N ARG A 100 -7.92 -11.86 2.10
CA ARG A 100 -9.16 -12.35 1.49
C ARG A 100 -10.16 -11.26 1.19
N ASN A 101 -10.21 -10.18 1.97
CA ASN A 101 -11.29 -9.18 1.87
C ASN A 101 -10.82 -7.72 1.92
N GLY A 102 -9.50 -7.47 2.00
CA GLY A 102 -8.94 -6.12 1.98
C GLY A 102 -9.15 -5.31 3.27
N LYS A 103 -9.80 -5.88 4.30
CA LYS A 103 -10.04 -5.16 5.55
C LYS A 103 -8.72 -4.90 6.28
N ILE A 104 -8.47 -3.66 6.65
CA ILE A 104 -7.32 -3.28 7.48
C ILE A 104 -7.48 -3.92 8.87
N ILE A 105 -6.47 -4.70 9.27
CA ILE A 105 -6.37 -5.39 10.55
C ILE A 105 -5.68 -4.47 11.55
N TRP A 106 -4.59 -3.83 11.14
CA TRP A 106 -3.85 -2.85 11.92
C TRP A 106 -3.05 -1.90 11.02
N SER A 107 -2.62 -0.77 11.59
CA SER A 107 -1.73 0.20 10.96
C SER A 107 -0.71 0.74 11.95
N PHE A 108 0.43 1.23 11.46
CA PHE A 108 1.46 1.85 12.27
C PHE A 108 2.12 3.02 11.54
N GLU A 109 2.43 4.10 12.25
CA GLU A 109 3.12 5.28 11.74
C GLU A 109 4.62 5.14 11.94
N THR A 110 5.38 4.98 10.85
CA THR A 110 6.85 4.82 10.94
C THR A 110 7.59 6.15 11.11
N GLY A 111 6.87 7.27 11.00
CA GLY A 111 7.41 8.63 11.10
C GLY A 111 8.06 9.13 9.81
N GLY A 112 8.10 8.34 8.73
CA GLY A 112 8.67 8.76 7.45
C GLY A 112 8.23 7.87 6.28
N SER A 113 8.24 8.38 5.06
CA SER A 113 7.69 7.72 3.87
C SER A 113 8.12 6.24 3.71
N VAL A 114 7.18 5.37 3.36
CA VAL A 114 7.45 3.94 3.15
C VAL A 114 7.31 3.59 1.67
N TYR A 115 8.46 3.50 0.99
CA TYR A 115 8.55 3.13 -0.43
C TYR A 115 8.87 1.64 -0.65
N GLY A 116 9.49 0.99 0.34
CA GLY A 116 9.92 -0.41 0.24
C GLY A 116 8.80 -1.39 0.53
N GLY A 117 8.96 -2.61 0.01
CA GLY A 117 8.19 -3.76 0.46
C GLY A 117 8.69 -4.26 1.81
N MET A 118 7.94 -5.15 2.43
CA MET A 118 8.30 -5.73 3.71
C MET A 118 9.06 -7.04 3.53
N SER A 119 10.20 -7.20 4.21
CA SER A 119 10.84 -8.51 4.33
C SER A 119 10.11 -9.33 5.38
N ILE A 120 9.93 -10.63 5.14
CA ILE A 120 9.16 -11.52 6.02
C ILE A 120 10.04 -12.69 6.40
N SER A 121 10.20 -12.94 7.70
CA SER A 121 10.95 -14.09 8.21
C SER A 121 10.55 -14.42 9.64
N ASN A 122 10.43 -15.72 9.95
CA ASN A 122 10.16 -16.24 11.29
C ASN A 122 8.96 -15.58 12.01
N GLY A 123 7.86 -15.37 11.30
CA GLY A 123 6.65 -14.76 11.88
C GLY A 123 6.74 -13.23 12.05
N CYS A 124 7.81 -12.60 11.60
CA CYS A 124 7.98 -11.16 11.66
C CYS A 124 8.02 -10.53 10.27
N ILE A 125 7.55 -9.28 10.19
CA ILE A 125 7.85 -8.39 9.07
C ILE A 125 8.92 -7.37 9.48
N TYR A 126 9.74 -6.96 8.52
CA TYR A 126 10.79 -5.97 8.70
C TYR A 126 10.66 -4.87 7.64
N VAL A 127 10.70 -3.62 8.08
CA VAL A 127 10.50 -2.45 7.21
C VAL A 127 11.28 -1.25 7.73
N GLY A 128 11.96 -0.52 6.84
CA GLY A 128 12.54 0.78 7.13
C GLY A 128 11.65 1.91 6.66
N SER A 129 11.91 3.12 7.15
CA SER A 129 11.29 4.36 6.63
C SER A 129 12.32 5.23 5.92
N GLY A 130 11.86 5.97 4.91
CA GLY A 130 12.70 6.83 4.07
C GLY A 130 12.95 8.19 4.72
N TYR A 131 12.00 9.12 4.59
CA TYR A 131 12.15 10.48 5.12
C TYR A 131 10.80 11.10 5.50
N ASN A 132 10.84 12.04 6.44
CA ASN A 132 9.75 12.96 6.76
C ASN A 132 10.01 14.35 6.17
N VAL A 133 8.95 15.09 5.84
CA VAL A 133 9.03 16.49 5.42
C VAL A 133 8.26 17.36 6.43
N SER A 134 8.97 18.27 7.10
CA SER A 134 8.37 19.24 8.03
C SER A 134 8.25 20.62 7.37
N LEU A 135 7.04 21.21 7.39
CA LEU A 135 6.71 22.49 6.72
C LEU A 135 7.19 23.75 7.46
N GLY A 136 7.87 23.62 8.60
CA GLY A 136 8.12 24.74 9.53
C GLY A 136 9.15 25.75 9.08
N VAL A 137 10.21 25.36 8.37
CA VAL A 137 11.26 26.28 7.91
C VAL A 137 12.07 25.57 6.82
N VAL A 138 11.78 25.84 5.54
CA VAL A 138 12.38 25.18 4.36
C VAL A 138 11.98 23.68 4.28
N PHE A 139 11.94 23.10 3.07
CA PHE A 139 11.74 21.65 2.90
C PHE A 139 12.92 20.90 3.51
N ASN A 140 12.90 20.69 4.83
CA ASN A 140 13.94 19.98 5.53
C ASN A 140 13.55 18.50 5.61
N TYR A 141 14.36 17.67 4.95
CA TYR A 141 14.18 16.23 4.94
C TYR A 141 14.83 15.64 6.19
N THR A 142 14.04 14.98 7.03
CA THR A 142 14.59 14.20 8.15
C THR A 142 14.58 12.74 7.73
N GLY A 143 15.76 12.16 7.55
CA GLY A 143 15.90 10.75 7.19
C GLY A 143 15.42 9.83 8.31
N GLY A 144 14.76 8.75 7.94
CA GLY A 144 14.45 7.64 8.84
C GLY A 144 15.74 6.94 9.26
N THR A 145 15.87 6.65 10.55
CA THR A 145 17.03 5.96 11.13
C THR A 145 16.65 4.63 11.77
N THR A 146 15.39 4.22 11.61
CA THR A 146 14.80 3.09 12.33
C THR A 146 14.44 1.97 11.35
N LEU A 147 14.85 0.75 11.70
CA LEU A 147 14.29 -0.48 11.17
C LEU A 147 13.22 -0.99 12.14
N PHE A 148 12.00 -1.17 11.65
CA PHE A 148 10.88 -1.67 12.43
C PHE A 148 10.73 -3.18 12.23
N ALA A 149 10.35 -3.88 13.29
CA ALA A 149 9.99 -5.30 13.26
C ALA A 149 8.65 -5.49 13.96
N PHE A 150 7.74 -6.23 13.32
CA PHE A 150 6.44 -6.58 13.89
C PHE A 150 6.27 -8.09 13.79
N CYS A 151 6.15 -8.76 14.93
CA CYS A 151 6.09 -10.21 15.05
C CYS A 151 4.74 -10.66 15.61
N VAL A 152 4.32 -11.87 15.25
CA VAL A 152 3.19 -12.59 15.87
C VAL A 152 3.66 -13.60 16.91
#